data_AF-A0A4D7JRJ2-F1
#
_entry.id   AF-A0A4D7JRJ2-F1
#
_cell.length_a   1.000
_cell.length_b   1.000
_cell.length_c   1.000
_cell.angle_alpha   90.00
_cell.angle_beta   90.00
_cell.angle_gamma   90.00
#
_symmetry.space_group_name_H-M   'P 1'
#
loop_
_entity.id
_entity.type
_entity.pdbx_description
1 polymer ?
#
loop_
_entity_poly.entity_id
_entity_poly.type
_entity_poly.pdbx_seq_one_letter_code
_entity_poly.pdbx_strand_id
1 'polypeptide(L)'
;MGNIDLEQKELIVFGFSQGVATASRVVSELNLKPDHLIFYAGNPAHDIKFPLELKINTKVHFVYGDQDEYINEENAIKIIDYLKDLTKITPEVIRYQGLHTINSSILGTIITS
;
A
#
# COMPACT_ATOMS: atom_id res chain seq x y z
N MET A 1 -2.30 25.78 9.98
CA MET A 1 -1.29 24.73 9.75
C MET A 1 -0.37 25.23 8.64
N GLY A 2 0.95 25.19 8.83
CA GLY A 2 1.89 25.59 7.79
C GLY A 2 1.82 24.62 6.60
N ASN A 3 1.95 25.14 5.37
CA ASN A 3 2.12 24.29 4.20
C ASN A 3 3.46 23.55 4.34
N ILE A 4 3.39 22.22 4.49
CA ILE A 4 4.56 21.37 4.41
C ILE A 4 4.85 21.18 2.92
N ASP A 5 6.01 21.65 2.47
CA ASP A 5 6.51 21.35 1.14
C ASP A 5 6.96 19.88 1.09
N LEU A 6 6.28 19.09 0.26
CA LEU A 6 6.53 17.66 0.09
C LEU A 6 7.49 17.39 -1.08
N GLU A 7 7.88 18.37 -1.90
CA GLU A 7 8.68 18.12 -3.10
C GLU A 7 10.08 17.59 -2.77
N GLN A 8 10.66 17.97 -1.63
CA GLN A 8 11.98 17.54 -1.18
C GLN A 8 11.94 16.52 -0.04
N LYS A 9 10.77 15.90 0.19
CA LYS A 9 10.57 14.92 1.26
C LYS A 9 10.17 13.58 0.65
N GLU A 10 10.62 12.53 1.30
CA GLU A 10 10.10 11.20 1.04
C GLU A 10 8.68 11.11 1.60
N LEU A 11 7.71 10.84 0.71
CA LEU A 11 6.32 10.66 1.07
C LEU A 11 5.98 9.18 1.12
N ILE A 12 5.67 8.70 2.34
CA ILE A 12 5.21 7.34 2.58
C ILE A 12 3.72 7.39 2.90
N VAL A 13 2.91 6.70 2.10
CA VAL A 13 1.50 6.48 2.39
C VAL A 13 1.32 5.05 2.87
N PHE A 14 0.82 4.90 4.08
CA PHE A 14 0.60 3.62 4.74
C PHE A 14 -0.87 3.45 5.11
N GLY A 15 -1.45 2.33 4.70
CA GLY A 15 -2.78 1.91 5.13
C GLY A 15 -2.72 0.52 5.76
N PHE A 16 -3.45 0.33 6.86
CA PHE A 16 -3.62 -0.96 7.52
C PHE A 16 -5.09 -1.38 7.53
N SER A 17 -5.39 -2.64 7.18
CA SER A 17 -6.75 -3.18 7.19
C SER A 17 -7.71 -2.29 6.38
N GLN A 18 -8.82 -1.82 6.95
CA GLN A 18 -9.72 -0.88 6.29
C GLN A 18 -9.05 0.46 5.93
N GLY A 19 -8.00 0.86 6.65
CA GLY A 19 -7.19 2.03 6.34
C GLY A 19 -6.53 1.95 4.97
N VAL A 20 -6.35 0.75 4.41
CA VAL A 20 -5.89 0.57 3.02
C VAL A 20 -6.85 1.19 2.01
N ALA A 21 -8.16 0.98 2.19
CA ALA A 21 -9.17 1.57 1.33
C ALA A 21 -9.14 3.11 1.45
N THR A 22 -9.03 3.64 2.67
CA THR A 22 -8.90 5.08 2.91
C THR A 22 -7.64 5.66 2.27
N ALA A 23 -6.48 5.03 2.47
CA ALA A 23 -5.21 5.47 1.92
C ALA A 23 -5.25 5.52 0.37
N SER A 24 -5.81 4.48 -0.25
CA SER A 24 -5.94 4.44 -1.71
C SER A 24 -6.87 5.55 -2.26
N ARG A 25 -7.97 5.88 -1.56
CA ARG A 25 -8.84 7.01 -1.92
C ARG A 25 -8.09 8.33 -1.79
N VAL A 26 -7.41 8.56 -0.67
CA VAL A 26 -6.64 9.79 -0.43
C VAL A 26 -5.58 9.99 -1.52
N VAL A 27 -4.86 8.92 -1.90
CA VAL A 27 -3.87 8.99 -2.99
C VAL A 27 -4.54 9.36 -4.31
N SER A 28 -5.68 8.75 -4.63
CA SER A 28 -6.41 9.04 -5.86
C SER A 28 -6.99 10.46 -5.90
N GLU A 29 -7.75 10.85 -4.88
CA GLU A 29 -8.52 12.09 -4.84
C GLU A 29 -7.63 13.33 -4.76
N LEU A 30 -6.52 13.24 -4.02
CA LEU A 30 -5.57 14.34 -3.88
C LEU A 30 -4.44 14.28 -4.92
N ASN A 31 -4.47 13.31 -5.83
CA ASN A 31 -3.39 13.02 -6.77
C ASN A 31 -2.00 12.98 -6.08
N LEU A 32 -1.92 12.29 -4.94
CA LEU A 32 -0.66 12.15 -4.23
C LEU A 32 0.28 11.25 -5.01
N LYS A 33 1.56 11.63 -5.00
CA LYS A 33 2.62 10.93 -5.70
C LYS A 33 3.62 10.42 -4.67
N PRO A 34 3.26 9.41 -3.86
CA PRO A 34 4.15 8.91 -2.81
C PRO A 34 5.39 8.25 -3.41
N ASP A 35 6.47 8.25 -2.65
CA ASP A 35 7.66 7.44 -2.96
C ASP A 35 7.42 5.98 -2.55
N HIS A 36 6.67 5.76 -1.47
CA HIS A 36 6.26 4.44 -1.00
C HIS A 36 4.74 4.40 -0.76
N LEU A 37 4.07 3.41 -1.33
CA LEU A 37 2.66 3.12 -1.09
C LEU A 37 2.53 1.72 -0.49
N ILE A 38 2.16 1.66 0.79
CA ILE A 38 2.16 0.42 1.58
C ILE A 38 0.72 0.01 1.87
N PHE A 39 0.30 -1.08 1.24
CA PHE A 39 -0.96 -1.77 1.45
C PHE A 39 -0.74 -2.89 2.48
N TYR A 40 -1.07 -2.65 3.75
CA TYR A 40 -0.83 -3.60 4.83
C TYR A 40 -2.12 -4.31 5.22
N ALA A 41 -2.18 -5.62 4.99
CA ALA A 41 -3.25 -6.52 5.38
C ALA A 41 -4.64 -5.98 5.03
N GLY A 42 -4.84 -5.48 3.81
CA GLY A 42 -6.12 -4.89 3.43
C GLY A 42 -6.29 -4.73 1.93
N ASN A 43 -7.51 -4.35 1.56
CA ASN A 43 -7.92 -4.17 0.17
C ASN A 43 -7.96 -2.68 -0.17
N PRO A 44 -7.49 -2.27 -1.35
CA PRO A 44 -7.75 -0.92 -1.85
C PRO A 44 -9.25 -0.69 -2.06
N ALA A 45 -9.63 0.57 -2.15
CA ALA A 45 -11.01 0.92 -2.40
C ALA A 45 -11.41 0.57 -3.84
N HIS A 46 -12.59 -0.03 -4.02
CA HIS A 46 -13.07 -0.53 -5.31
C HIS A 46 -13.59 0.57 -6.25
N ASP A 47 -13.89 1.75 -5.69
CA ASP A 47 -14.51 2.92 -6.31
C ASP A 47 -13.48 3.94 -6.84
N ILE A 48 -12.21 3.54 -6.98
CA ILE A 48 -11.12 4.39 -7.48
C ILE A 48 -11.02 4.31 -9.01
N LYS A 49 -10.72 5.43 -9.67
CA LYS A 49 -10.39 5.45 -11.11
C LYS A 49 -8.99 4.90 -11.34
N PHE A 50 -8.89 4.02 -12.33
CA PHE A 50 -7.64 3.38 -12.73
C PHE A 50 -7.02 4.07 -13.95
N PRO A 51 -5.68 4.08 -14.06
CA PRO A 51 -4.71 3.83 -12.99
C PRO A 51 -4.51 5.05 -12.09
N LEU A 52 -3.90 4.83 -10.92
CA LEU A 52 -3.34 5.90 -10.10
C LEU A 52 -2.18 6.59 -10.83
N GLU A 53 -2.13 7.91 -10.78
CA GLU A 53 -1.03 8.71 -11.32
C GLU A 53 0.13 8.77 -10.32
N LEU A 54 1.01 7.77 -10.35
CA LEU A 54 2.14 7.65 -9.43
C LEU A 54 3.45 8.21 -10.02
N LYS A 55 4.47 8.47 -9.17
CA LYS A 55 5.83 8.75 -9.64
C LYS A 55 6.38 7.50 -10.35
N ILE A 56 7.26 7.69 -11.34
CA ILE A 56 7.97 6.58 -12.03
C ILE A 56 8.68 5.65 -11.04
N ASN A 57 9.23 6.21 -9.95
CA ASN A 57 10.00 5.47 -8.95
C ASN A 57 9.18 5.08 -7.71
N THR A 58 7.85 5.16 -7.77
CA THR A 58 7.01 4.75 -6.62
C THR A 58 7.21 3.27 -6.34
N LYS A 59 7.50 2.92 -5.08
CA LYS A 59 7.52 1.53 -4.62
C LYS A 59 6.15 1.18 -4.05
N VAL A 60 5.55 0.12 -4.57
CA VAL A 60 4.26 -0.39 -4.08
C VAL A 60 4.50 -1.66 -3.29
N HIS A 61 4.01 -1.71 -2.06
CA HIS A 61 4.19 -2.83 -1.13
C HIS A 61 2.84 -3.44 -0.77
N PHE A 62 2.75 -4.76 -0.82
CA PHE A 62 1.64 -5.52 -0.25
C PHE A 62 2.18 -6.43 0.87
N VAL A 63 1.75 -6.17 2.10
CA VAL A 63 2.26 -6.83 3.30
C VAL A 63 1.14 -7.56 4.01
N TYR A 64 1.31 -8.84 4.33
CA TYR A 64 0.28 -9.60 5.06
C TYR A 64 0.87 -10.79 5.83
N GLY A 65 0.15 -11.22 6.87
CA GLY A 65 0.51 -12.38 7.68
C GLY A 65 0.10 -13.69 7.00
N ASP A 66 0.87 -14.76 7.17
CA ASP A 66 0.54 -16.09 6.66
C ASP A 66 -0.61 -16.79 7.39
N GLN A 67 -0.99 -16.29 8.56
CA GLN A 67 -2.12 -16.71 9.39
C GLN A 67 -3.18 -15.60 9.49
N ASP A 68 -3.17 -14.63 8.58
CA ASP A 68 -4.20 -13.61 8.51
C ASP A 68 -5.56 -14.25 8.17
N GLU A 69 -6.54 -14.12 9.07
CA GLU A 69 -7.87 -14.73 8.89
C GLU A 69 -8.68 -14.10 7.74
N TYR A 70 -8.30 -12.91 7.29
CA TYR A 70 -8.95 -12.19 6.20
C TYR A 70 -8.21 -12.34 4.87
N ILE A 71 -6.95 -12.80 4.87
CA ILE A 71 -6.11 -12.90 3.68
C ILE A 71 -5.54 -14.31 3.57
N ASN A 72 -6.13 -15.10 2.67
CA ASN A 72 -5.64 -16.41 2.27
C ASN A 72 -4.87 -16.32 0.95
N GLU A 73 -4.27 -17.42 0.49
CA GLU A 73 -3.44 -17.40 -0.72
C GLU A 73 -4.23 -17.05 -1.99
N GLU A 74 -5.48 -17.52 -2.10
CA GLU A 74 -6.32 -17.25 -3.26
C GLU A 74 -6.71 -15.77 -3.36
N ASN A 75 -7.10 -15.16 -2.24
CA ASN A 75 -7.49 -13.76 -2.24
C ASN A 75 -6.27 -12.80 -2.26
N ALA A 76 -5.11 -13.22 -1.75
CA ALA A 76 -3.87 -12.48 -1.89
C ALA A 76 -3.50 -12.30 -3.37
N ILE A 77 -3.64 -13.34 -4.19
CA ILE A 77 -3.41 -13.27 -5.64
C ILE A 77 -4.34 -12.22 -6.28
N LYS A 78 -5.64 -12.25 -5.92
CA LYS A 78 -6.63 -11.28 -6.42
C LYS A 78 -6.27 -9.84 -6.03
N ILE A 79 -5.79 -9.64 -4.80
CA ILE A 79 -5.32 -8.32 -4.33
C ILE A 79 -4.09 -7.87 -5.10
N ILE A 80 -3.13 -8.76 -5.32
CA ILE A 80 -1.90 -8.46 -6.07
C ILE A 80 -2.22 -8.05 -7.50
N ASP A 81 -3.09 -8.79 -8.19
CA ASP A 81 -3.52 -8.46 -9.55
C ASP A 81 -4.26 -7.11 -9.60
N TYR A 82 -5.16 -6.89 -8.64
CA TYR A 82 -5.87 -5.63 -8.51
C TYR A 82 -4.92 -4.45 -8.28
N LEU A 83 -3.92 -4.61 -7.40
CA LEU A 83 -2.90 -3.60 -7.12
C LEU A 83 -2.05 -3.30 -8.35
N LYS A 84 -1.69 -4.33 -9.12
CA LYS A 84 -0.95 -4.18 -10.37
C LYS A 84 -1.76 -3.40 -11.39
N ASP A 85 -3.06 -3.67 -11.51
CA ASP A 85 -3.94 -2.92 -12.40
C ASP A 85 -4.16 -1.48 -11.94
N LEU A 86 -4.31 -1.27 -10.62
CA LEU A 86 -4.50 0.03 -9.98
C LEU A 86 -3.28 0.94 -10.16
N THR A 87 -2.09 0.40 -9.92
CA THR A 87 -0.86 1.21 -9.84
C THR A 87 -0.03 1.16 -11.12
N LYS A 88 -0.28 0.19 -12.00
CA LYS A 88 0.59 -0.19 -13.13
C LYS A 88 2.01 -0.58 -12.71
N ILE A 89 2.21 -0.88 -11.44
CA ILE A 89 3.46 -1.31 -10.83
C ILE A 89 3.23 -2.70 -10.24
N THR A 90 4.15 -3.63 -10.47
CA THR A 90 4.12 -4.93 -9.79
C THR A 90 4.44 -4.71 -8.32
N PRO A 91 3.52 -4.99 -7.37
CA PRO A 91 3.78 -4.77 -5.96
C PRO A 91 4.87 -5.71 -5.44
N GLU A 92 5.74 -5.21 -4.57
CA GLU A 92 6.60 -6.04 -3.73
C GLU A 92 5.73 -6.71 -2.67
N VAL A 93 5.73 -8.05 -2.65
CA VAL A 93 4.89 -8.83 -1.74
C VAL A 93 5.72 -9.33 -0.57
N ILE A 94 5.33 -8.93 0.64
CA ILE A 94 5.99 -9.31 1.89
C ILE A 94 5.01 -10.11 2.73
N ARG A 95 5.17 -11.44 2.69
CA ARG A 95 4.44 -12.37 3.56
C ARG A 95 5.29 -12.67 4.80
N TYR A 96 4.72 -12.54 5.99
CA TYR A 96 5.44 -12.82 7.24
C TYR A 96 4.67 -13.81 8.12
N GLN A 97 5.37 -14.46 9.05
CA GLN A 97 4.73 -15.38 9.99
C GLN A 97 3.92 -14.59 11.03
N GLY A 98 2.59 -14.64 10.96
CA GLY A 98 1.73 -13.90 11.89
C GLY A 98 0.28 -13.70 11.44
N LEU A 99 -0.47 -13.04 12.33
CA LEU A 99 -1.91 -12.77 12.22
C LEU A 99 -2.19 -11.41 11.55
N HIS A 100 -3.45 -10.99 11.55
CA HIS A 100 -3.90 -9.66 11.10
C HIS A 100 -3.47 -8.52 12.04
N THR A 101 -2.17 -8.24 12.10
CA THR A 101 -1.57 -7.23 12.99
C THR A 101 -0.46 -6.47 12.30
N ILE A 102 0.01 -5.35 12.87
CA ILE A 102 1.17 -4.64 12.32
C ILE A 102 2.44 -5.21 12.95
N ASN A 103 3.33 -5.72 12.11
CA ASN A 103 4.70 -6.06 12.50
C ASN A 103 5.64 -4.88 12.24
N SER A 104 6.08 -4.21 13.31
CA SER A 104 6.96 -3.03 13.24
C SER A 104 8.33 -3.34 12.64
N SER A 105 8.85 -4.56 12.82
CA SER A 105 10.12 -4.97 12.23
C SER A 105 10.03 -5.01 10.70
N ILE A 106 8.91 -5.53 10.17
CA ILE A 106 8.64 -5.52 8.71
C ILE A 106 8.49 -4.09 8.18
N LEU A 107 7.79 -3.21 8.91
CA LEU A 107 7.72 -1.81 8.49
C LEU A 107 9.11 -1.14 8.46
N GLY A 108 9.96 -1.46 9.44
CA GLY A 108 11.34 -0.97 9.48
C GLY A 108 12.15 -1.35 8.25
N THR A 109 11.93 -2.52 7.66
CA THR A 109 12.65 -2.94 6.44
C THR A 109 12.20 -2.17 5.19
N ILE A 110 10.98 -1.64 5.17
CA ILE A 110 10.42 -0.90 4.02
C ILE A 110 10.81 0.58 4.07
N ILE A 111 10.87 1.17 5.27
CA ILE A 111 11.05 2.61 5.46
C ILE A 111 12.54 3.00 5.47
N THR A 112 13.44 2.05 5.68
CA THR A 112 14.89 2.31 5.80
C THR A 112 15.68 1.87 4.54
N SER A 113 14.99 1.54 3.44
CA SER A 113 15.55 0.95 2.21
C SER A 113 15.64 1.92 1.03
#